data_AF-A0A7W6T8Q1-F1
#
_entry.id   AF-A0A7W6T8Q1-F1
#
_cell.length_a   1.000
_cell.length_b   1.000
_cell.length_c   1.000
_cell.angle_alpha   90.00
_cell.angle_beta   90.00
_cell.angle_gamma   90.00
#
_symmetry.space_group_name_H-M   'P 1'
#
loop_
_entity.id
_entity.type
_entity.pdbx_description
1 polymer ?
#
loop_
_entity_poly.entity_id
_entity_poly.type
_entity_poly.pdbx_seq_one_letter_code
_entity_poly.pdbx_strand_id
1 'polypeptide(L)' 'MGDRRKRVKQTRSLEERMAEQAITLKSGPSHLPAGAEREGLLKRARIAETGAHLSDWLTSPGLQPPK' A
#
# COMPACT_ATOMS: atom_id res chain seq x y z
N MET A 1 30.92 -12.58 10.11
CA MET A 1 30.58 -11.17 9.83
C MET A 1 29.06 -11.05 9.86
N GLY A 2 28.48 -10.40 10.87
CA GLY A 2 27.02 -10.31 11.01
C GLY A 2 26.45 -9.36 9.95
N ASP A 3 25.43 -9.82 9.22
CA ASP A 3 24.80 -9.03 8.17
C ASP A 3 24.15 -7.77 8.76
N ARG A 4 24.53 -6.59 8.26
CA ARG A 4 24.11 -5.31 8.82
C ARG A 4 22.69 -5.00 8.34
N ARG A 5 21.71 -5.18 9.23
CA ARG A 5 20.30 -4.86 8.94
C ARG A 5 20.17 -3.41 8.45
N LYS A 6 19.66 -3.22 7.23
CA LYS A 6 19.36 -1.88 6.68
C LYS A 6 18.10 -1.33 7.34
N ARG A 7 18.26 -0.60 8.45
CA ARG A 7 17.16 0.10 9.11
C ARG A 7 16.78 1.34 8.31
N VAL A 8 15.56 1.36 7.77
CA VAL A 8 14.98 2.54 7.13
C VAL A 8 14.09 3.26 8.15
N LYS A 9 14.32 4.56 8.37
CA LYS A 9 13.39 5.39 9.13
C LYS A 9 12.22 5.77 8.24
N GLN A 10 11.01 5.41 8.63
CA GLN A 10 9.80 5.86 7.95
C GLN A 10 9.38 7.20 8.56
N THR A 11 9.49 8.27 7.78
CA THR A 11 9.11 9.64 8.17
C THR A 11 7.65 9.95 7.84
N ARG A 12 7.08 9.24 6.86
CA ARG A 12 5.69 9.35 6.43
C ARG A 12 4.84 8.25 7.07
N SER A 13 3.53 8.49 7.14
CA SER A 13 2.61 7.48 7.66
C SER A 13 2.59 6.23 6.78
N LEU A 14 2.11 5.11 7.33
CA LEU A 14 1.99 3.88 6.56
C LEU A 14 0.99 4.08 5.41
N GLU A 15 -0.13 4.77 5.69
CA GLU A 15 -1.20 5.04 4.73
C GLU A 15 -0.70 5.87 3.55
N GLU A 16 0.01 6.98 3.83
CA GLU A 16 0.59 7.85 2.80
C GLU A 16 1.50 7.08 1.86
N ARG A 17 2.38 6.23 2.42
CA ARG A 17 3.29 5.41 1.63
C ARG A 17 2.58 4.32 0.82
N MET A 18 1.47 3.80 1.31
CA MET A 18 0.66 2.83 0.56
C MET A 18 -0.10 3.52 -0.58
N ALA A 19 -0.63 4.73 -0.35
CA ALA A 19 -1.26 5.54 -1.39
C ALA A 19 -0.27 5.91 -2.52
N GLU A 20 0.94 6.33 -2.19
CA GLU A 20 1.99 6.62 -3.17
C GLU A 20 2.38 5.38 -3.99
N GLN A 21 2.46 4.21 -3.34
CA GLN A 21 2.67 2.95 -4.03
C GLN A 21 1.52 2.59 -4.96
N ALA A 22 0.27 2.79 -4.55
CA ALA A 22 -0.89 2.53 -5.40
C ALA A 22 -0.85 3.38 -6.67
N ILE A 23 -0.51 4.67 -6.57
CA ILE A 23 -0.38 5.58 -7.71
C ILE A 23 0.71 5.09 -8.67
N THR A 24 1.88 4.74 -8.11
CA THR A 24 3.03 4.24 -8.90
C THR A 24 2.70 2.91 -9.60
N LEU A 25 2.00 2.01 -8.91
CA LEU A 25 1.58 0.73 -9.46
C LEU A 25 0.43 0.86 -10.46
N LYS A 26 -0.34 1.96 -10.44
CA LYS A 26 -1.35 2.28 -11.45
C LYS A 26 -0.76 2.93 -12.71
N SER A 27 0.32 3.71 -12.58
CA SER A 27 0.97 4.35 -13.74
C SER A 27 1.88 3.41 -14.52
N GLY A 28 2.56 2.46 -13.85
CA GLY A 28 3.38 1.42 -14.49
C GLY A 28 2.68 0.57 -15.57
N PRO A 29 1.47 0.03 -15.35
CA PRO A 29 0.79 -0.86 -16.31
C PRO A 29 0.28 -0.16 -17.57
N SER A 30 0.35 1.16 -17.67
CA SER A 30 0.04 1.90 -18.90
C SER A 30 1.03 1.58 -20.04
N HIS A 31 2.24 1.14 -19.71
CA HIS A 31 3.29 0.82 -20.66
C HIS A 31 3.39 -0.67 -21.00
N LEU A 32 2.68 -1.54 -20.27
CA LEU A 32 2.77 -2.98 -20.44
C LEU A 32 1.62 -3.52 -21.29
N PRO A 33 1.89 -4.48 -22.20
CA PRO A 33 0.83 -5.17 -22.92
C PRO A 33 -0.09 -5.92 -21.93
N ALA A 34 -1.35 -6.07 -22.30
CA ALA A 34 -2.31 -6.82 -21.49
C ALA A 34 -1.81 -8.27 -21.29
N GLY A 35 -1.68 -8.68 -20.03
CA GLY A 35 -1.12 -9.97 -19.66
C GLY A 35 -1.00 -10.14 -18.14
N ALA A 36 -0.48 -11.30 -17.72
CA ALA A 36 -0.38 -11.68 -16.30
C ALA A 36 0.43 -10.67 -15.46
N GLU A 37 1.46 -10.05 -16.04
CA GLU A 37 2.27 -9.03 -15.36
C GLU A 37 1.47 -7.76 -15.07
N ARG A 38 0.70 -7.28 -16.06
CA ARG A 38 -0.19 -6.12 -15.91
C ARG A 38 -1.25 -6.37 -14.85
N GLU A 39 -1.87 -7.56 -14.87
CA GLU A 39 -2.84 -7.95 -13.83
C GLU A 39 -2.21 -8.05 -12.44
N GLY A 40 -0.99 -8.58 -12.34
CA GLY A 40 -0.25 -8.66 -11.09
C GLY A 40 -0.01 -7.28 -10.49
N LEU A 41 0.41 -6.31 -11.30
CA LEU A 41 0.59 -4.91 -10.87
C LEU A 41 -0.73 -4.28 -10.42
N LEU A 42 -1.82 -4.47 -11.17
CA LEU A 42 -3.14 -3.96 -10.80
C LEU A 42 -3.66 -4.56 -9.49
N LYS A 43 -3.46 -5.87 -9.27
CA LYS A 43 -3.81 -6.54 -8.00
C LYS A 43 -3.02 -5.93 -6.84
N ARG A 44 -1.72 -5.71 -7.02
CA ARG A 44 -0.87 -5.07 -6.00
C ARG A 44 -1.28 -3.63 -5.73
N ALA A 45 -1.60 -2.87 -6.78
CA ALA A 45 -2.12 -1.50 -6.62
C ALA A 45 -3.38 -1.50 -5.76
N ARG A 46 -4.31 -2.43 -6.02
CA ARG A 46 -5.55 -2.52 -5.24
C ARG A 46 -5.33 -2.88 -3.78
N ILE A 47 -4.39 -3.79 -3.49
CA ILE A 47 -4.00 -4.11 -2.10
C ILE A 47 -3.41 -2.87 -1.42
N ALA A 48 -2.59 -2.10 -2.13
CA ALA A 48 -2.01 -0.87 -1.61
C ALA A 48 -3.08 0.19 -1.28
N GLU A 49 -4.09 0.36 -2.14
CA GLU A 49 -5.23 1.25 -1.88
C GLU A 49 -6.02 0.80 -0.64
N THR A 50 -6.38 -0.47 -0.56
CA THR A 50 -7.12 -0.99 0.59
C THR A 50 -6.33 -0.80 1.88
N GLY A 51 -5.02 -1.05 1.87
CA GLY A 51 -4.19 -0.86 3.05
C GLY A 51 -4.04 0.61 3.46
N ALA A 52 -4.09 1.55 2.51
CA ALA A 52 -4.10 2.98 2.81
C ALA A 52 -5.36 3.43 3.57
N HIS A 53 -6.49 2.76 3.34
CA HIS A 53 -7.77 3.07 4.01
C HIS A 53 -8.06 2.21 5.24
N LEU A 54 -7.23 1.20 5.51
CA LEU A 54 -7.50 0.22 6.56
C LEU A 54 -7.54 0.86 7.96
N SER A 55 -6.65 1.84 8.19
CA SER A 55 -6.59 2.60 9.44
C SER A 55 -7.86 3.42 9.68
N ASP A 56 -8.45 3.99 8.63
CA ASP A 56 -9.71 4.73 8.72
C ASP A 56 -10.86 3.80 9.14
N TRP A 57 -10.89 2.57 8.63
CA TRP A 57 -11.88 1.58 9.03
C TRP A 57 -11.70 1.16 10.49
N LEU A 58 -10.47 0.88 10.91
CA LEU A 58 -10.17 0.47 12.29
C LEU A 58 -10.48 1.57 13.31
N THR A 59 -10.38 2.84 12.91
CA THR A 59 -10.65 3.99 13.78
C THR A 59 -12.10 4.48 13.71
N SER A 60 -12.93 3.90 12.85
CA SER A 60 -14.34 4.30 12.69
C SER A 60 -15.14 4.17 14.00
N PRO A 61 -15.94 5.18 14.39
CA PRO A 61 -16.67 5.20 15.66
C PRO A 61 -17.60 4.01 15.89
N GLY A 62 -18.16 3.43 14.82
CA GLY A 62 -19.05 2.27 14.91
C GLY A 62 -18.34 0.95 15.20
N LEU A 63 -17.02 0.90 15.10
CA LEU A 63 -16.18 -0.29 15.35
C LEU A 63 -15.40 -0.18 16.67
N GLN A 64 -15.38 0.99 17.30
CA GLN A 64 -14.75 1.16 18.60
C GLN A 64 -15.70 0.68 19.72
N PRO A 65 -15.20 -0.09 20.71
CA PRO A 65 -16.02 -0.44 21.86
C PRO A 65 -16.39 0.82 22.66
N PRO A 66 -17.60 0.88 23.25
CA PRO A 66 -18.01 2.00 24.09
C PRO A 66 -17.08 2.13 25.31
N LYS A 67 -16.84 3.37 25.75
CA LYS A 67 -16.02 3.70 26.92
C LYS A 67 -16.70 3.34 28.24
#